data_AF-K1E5M8-F1
#
_entry.id   AF-K1E5M8-F1
#
_cell.length_a   1.000
_cell.length_b   1.000
_cell.length_c   1.000
_cell.angle_alpha   90.00
_cell.angle_beta   90.00
_cell.angle_gamma   90.00
#
_symmetry.space_group_name_H-M   'P 1'
#
loop_
_entity.id
_entity.type
_entity.pdbx_description
1 polymer ?
#
loop_
_entity_poly.entity_id
_entity_poly.type
_entity_poly.pdbx_seq_one_letter_code
_entity_poly.pdbx_strand_id
1 'polypeptide(L)'
;MRRLLAMALLPLLLVAGCSDPGSGLDRAESTGVLTVGVVANPPLAVPEDSGEVSGPAAEAVGDYAESIGAHPSWQVGELDALAAAVDRGEVDVIIGADGGTKGVTATSSTGEGGVILVGEQEGPLKDSINAWLAGR
;
A
#
# COMPACT_ATOMS: atom_id res chain seq x y z
N MET A 1 27.07 -49.42 -34.15
CA MET A 1 28.09 -48.81 -33.26
C MET A 1 28.64 -47.60 -34.01
N ARG A 2 28.64 -46.33 -33.59
CA ARG A 2 28.62 -45.67 -32.28
C ARG A 2 28.04 -44.26 -32.51
N ARG A 3 26.89 -43.97 -31.89
CA ARG A 3 26.47 -42.70 -31.26
C ARG A 3 26.89 -41.39 -31.94
N LEU A 4 26.03 -40.87 -32.81
CA LEU A 4 25.90 -39.43 -33.06
C LEU A 4 25.18 -38.81 -31.85
N LEU A 5 25.92 -38.45 -30.81
CA LEU A 5 25.43 -37.62 -29.71
C LEU A 5 25.83 -36.16 -29.99
N ALA A 6 25.06 -35.48 -30.83
CA ALA A 6 25.07 -34.02 -30.90
C ALA A 6 24.24 -33.51 -29.72
N MET A 7 24.88 -33.44 -28.54
CA MET A 7 24.27 -32.91 -27.33
C MET A 7 24.26 -31.39 -27.48
N ALA A 8 23.15 -30.87 -27.98
CA ALA A 8 22.89 -29.44 -28.08
C ALA A 8 22.91 -28.84 -26.66
N LEU A 9 23.96 -28.06 -26.36
CA LEU A 9 24.00 -27.17 -25.21
C LEU A 9 22.85 -26.18 -25.34
N LEU A 10 21.82 -26.34 -24.51
CA LEU A 10 20.80 -25.34 -24.27
C LEU A 10 21.26 -24.52 -23.05
N PRO A 11 21.78 -23.29 -23.19
CA PRO A 11 21.99 -22.44 -22.04
C PRO A 11 20.61 -21.95 -21.60
N LEU A 12 20.05 -22.61 -20.59
CA LEU A 12 18.91 -22.12 -19.84
C LEU A 12 19.37 -20.85 -19.10
N LEU A 13 19.22 -19.69 -19.75
CA LEU A 13 19.37 -18.39 -19.12
C LEU A 13 18.25 -18.22 -18.09
N LEU A 14 18.48 -18.75 -16.89
CA LEU A 14 17.78 -18.35 -15.68
C LEU A 14 18.18 -16.90 -15.40
N VAL A 15 17.47 -15.95 -16.00
CA VAL A 15 17.41 -14.60 -15.47
C VAL A 15 16.71 -14.73 -14.12
N ALA A 16 17.51 -14.88 -13.07
CA ALA A 16 17.09 -14.57 -11.72
C ALA A 16 16.69 -13.08 -11.75
N GLY A 17 15.42 -12.82 -11.99
CA GLY A 17 14.82 -11.54 -11.62
C GLY A 17 15.06 -11.40 -10.13
N CYS A 18 16.00 -10.54 -9.76
CA CYS A 18 16.07 -10.02 -8.43
C CYS A 18 14.79 -9.20 -8.29
N SER A 19 13.71 -9.84 -7.87
CA SER A 19 12.44 -9.19 -7.62
C SER A 19 12.65 -8.30 -6.41
N ASP A 20 13.08 -7.07 -6.66
CA ASP A 20 12.79 -5.98 -5.75
C ASP A 20 11.29 -6.09 -5.45
N PRO A 21 10.85 -6.20 -4.18
CA PRO A 21 9.45 -6.45 -3.84
C PRO A 21 8.46 -5.38 -4.33
N GLY A 22 8.92 -4.40 -5.12
CA GLY A 22 8.16 -3.30 -5.68
C GLY A 22 7.86 -2.26 -4.61
N SER A 23 7.49 -1.07 -5.06
CA SER A 23 6.85 -0.11 -4.16
C SER A 23 5.50 -0.67 -3.67
N GLY A 24 4.95 -0.11 -2.58
CA GLY A 24 3.60 -0.42 -2.14
C GLY A 24 2.55 -0.21 -3.25
N LEU A 25 2.79 0.76 -4.14
CA LEU A 25 1.96 0.98 -5.32
C LEU A 25 2.00 -0.20 -6.31
N ASP A 26 3.19 -0.63 -6.71
CA ASP A 26 3.35 -1.77 -7.65
C ASP A 26 2.69 -3.04 -7.08
N ARG A 27 2.81 -3.24 -5.77
CA ARG A 27 2.18 -4.35 -5.07
C ARG A 27 0.66 -4.22 -5.06
N ALA A 28 0.11 -3.05 -4.76
CA ALA A 28 -1.32 -2.82 -4.74
C ALA A 28 -1.94 -3.03 -6.13
N GLU A 29 -1.33 -2.50 -7.18
CA GLU A 29 -1.78 -2.67 -8.56
C GLU A 29 -1.68 -4.13 -9.04
N SER A 30 -0.62 -4.84 -8.67
CA SER A 30 -0.42 -6.24 -9.10
C SER A 30 -1.27 -7.25 -8.34
N THR A 31 -1.54 -7.01 -7.06
CA THR A 31 -2.34 -7.91 -6.21
C THR A 31 -3.82 -7.55 -6.19
N GLY A 32 -4.16 -6.31 -6.55
CA GLY A 32 -5.51 -5.76 -6.40
C GLY A 32 -5.89 -5.46 -4.94
N VAL A 33 -4.90 -5.38 -4.04
CA VAL A 33 -5.12 -5.15 -2.60
C VAL A 33 -4.20 -4.04 -2.10
N LEU A 34 -4.79 -3.02 -1.47
CA LEU A 34 -4.06 -1.99 -0.73
C LEU A 34 -4.18 -2.29 0.76
N THR A 35 -3.09 -2.58 1.47
CA THR A 35 -3.15 -2.84 2.92
C THR A 35 -3.17 -1.52 3.69
N VAL A 36 -4.27 -1.28 4.41
CA VAL A 36 -4.56 -0.01 5.08
C VAL A 36 -4.54 -0.19 6.60
N GLY A 37 -3.61 0.49 7.25
CA GLY A 37 -3.58 0.67 8.69
C GLY A 37 -4.64 1.68 9.14
N VAL A 38 -5.36 1.37 10.21
CA VAL A 38 -6.50 2.17 10.68
C VAL A 38 -6.30 2.51 12.14
N VAL A 39 -6.09 3.79 12.42
CA VAL A 39 -6.18 4.34 13.77
C VAL A 39 -7.64 4.73 14.00
N ALA A 40 -8.28 4.14 15.02
CA ALA A 40 -9.67 4.43 15.33
C ALA A 40 -9.84 5.89 15.78
N ASN A 41 -10.57 6.69 15.01
CA ASN A 41 -10.76 8.11 15.26
C ASN A 41 -12.15 8.56 14.75
N PRO A 42 -13.22 8.38 15.55
CA PRO A 42 -14.54 8.79 15.14
C PRO A 42 -14.67 10.33 15.05
N PRO A 43 -15.33 10.87 14.01
CA PRO A 43 -16.06 10.16 12.96
C PRO A 43 -15.23 9.85 11.70
N LEU A 44 -13.93 10.20 11.66
CA LEU A 44 -13.07 10.05 10.48
C LEU A 44 -12.88 8.60 10.04
N ALA A 45 -12.53 7.73 10.97
CA ALA A 45 -12.30 6.31 10.75
C ALA A 45 -12.90 5.50 11.90
N VAL A 46 -13.91 4.69 11.59
CA VAL A 46 -14.68 3.92 12.56
C VAL A 46 -14.60 2.44 12.17
N PRO A 47 -13.77 1.65 12.87
CA PRO A 47 -13.78 0.20 12.72
C PRO A 47 -15.11 -0.39 13.18
N GLU A 48 -15.66 -1.32 12.40
CA GLU A 48 -16.92 -2.00 12.70
C GLU A 48 -16.69 -3.46 13.09
N ASP A 49 -17.65 -4.06 13.81
CA ASP A 49 -17.61 -5.48 14.22
C ASP A 49 -17.58 -6.45 13.01
N SER A 50 -18.01 -5.98 11.84
CA SER A 50 -17.96 -6.71 10.56
C SER A 50 -16.54 -6.89 10.01
N GLY A 51 -15.57 -6.12 10.51
CA GLY A 51 -14.23 -6.01 9.95
C GLY A 51 -14.09 -4.92 8.87
N GLU A 52 -15.18 -4.23 8.53
CA GLU A 52 -15.16 -3.04 7.68
C GLU A 52 -14.75 -1.79 8.48
N VAL A 53 -14.42 -0.73 7.75
CA VAL A 53 -14.13 0.58 8.33
C VAL A 53 -14.97 1.62 7.60
N SER A 54 -15.68 2.44 8.36
CA SER A 54 -16.50 3.53 7.83
C SER A 54 -15.94 4.90 8.20
N GLY A 55 -16.50 5.94 7.57
CA GLY A 55 -16.14 7.33 7.78
C GLY A 55 -15.37 7.94 6.60
N PRO A 56 -15.24 9.28 6.55
CA PRO A 56 -14.65 10.00 5.41
C PRO A 56 -13.23 9.55 5.05
N ALA A 57 -12.43 9.11 6.03
CA ALA A 57 -11.07 8.64 5.77
C ALA A 57 -11.07 7.28 5.06
N ALA A 58 -11.98 6.39 5.45
CA ALA A 58 -12.18 5.09 4.81
C ALA A 58 -12.74 5.25 3.39
N GLU A 59 -13.68 6.18 3.19
CA GLU A 59 -14.20 6.52 1.86
C GLU A 59 -13.10 7.07 0.96
N ALA A 60 -12.28 8.02 1.43
CA ALA A 60 -11.22 8.61 0.63
C ALA A 60 -10.15 7.59 0.20
N VAL A 61 -9.70 6.71 1.11
CA VAL A 61 -8.73 5.68 0.76
C VAL A 61 -9.36 4.57 -0.10
N GLY A 62 -10.66 4.30 0.07
CA GLY A 62 -11.43 3.40 -0.78
C GLY A 62 -11.52 3.90 -2.22
N ASP A 63 -11.92 5.16 -2.42
CA ASP A 63 -11.96 5.81 -3.74
C ASP A 63 -10.60 5.78 -4.42
N TYR A 64 -9.52 6.02 -3.66
CA TYR A 64 -8.16 5.93 -4.18
C TYR A 64 -7.79 4.51 -4.59
N ALA A 65 -8.05 3.52 -3.73
CA ALA A 65 -7.77 2.12 -4.02
C ALA A 65 -8.48 1.67 -5.31
N GLU A 66 -9.76 2.03 -5.47
CA GLU A 66 -10.52 1.73 -6.68
C GLU A 66 -9.88 2.38 -7.93
N SER A 67 -9.37 3.61 -7.81
CA SER A 67 -8.73 4.31 -8.93
C SER A 67 -7.47 3.62 -9.48
N ILE A 68 -6.79 2.82 -8.65
CA ILE A 68 -5.63 2.00 -9.03
C ILE A 68 -6.01 0.52 -9.26
N GLY A 69 -7.31 0.19 -9.30
CA GLY A 69 -7.79 -1.18 -9.50
C GLY A 69 -7.62 -2.11 -8.30
N ALA A 70 -7.45 -1.55 -7.10
CA ALA A 70 -7.28 -2.28 -5.85
C ALA A 70 -8.49 -2.11 -4.92
N HIS A 71 -8.51 -2.87 -3.84
CA HIS A 71 -9.49 -2.74 -2.76
C HIS A 71 -8.75 -2.70 -1.41
N PRO A 72 -9.28 -1.98 -0.41
CA PRO A 72 -8.64 -1.88 0.88
C PRO A 72 -8.73 -3.20 1.66
N SER A 73 -7.63 -3.55 2.33
CA SER A 73 -7.59 -4.59 3.36
C SER A 73 -7.22 -3.93 4.69
N TRP A 74 -8.12 -3.99 5.66
CA TRP A 74 -8.04 -3.20 6.88
C TRP A 74 -7.20 -3.88 7.98
N GLN A 75 -6.32 -3.11 8.62
CA GLN A 75 -5.61 -3.51 9.83
C GLN A 75 -5.75 -2.42 10.89
N VAL A 76 -6.54 -2.69 11.92
CA VAL A 76 -6.77 -1.75 13.02
C VAL A 76 -5.63 -1.82 14.04
N GLY A 77 -5.13 -0.66 14.48
CA GLY A 77 -4.09 -0.62 15.50
C GLY A 77 -3.68 0.79 15.94
N GLU A 78 -2.76 0.85 16.88
CA GLU A 78 -2.13 2.09 17.33
C GLU A 78 -1.15 2.62 16.28
N LEU A 79 -1.04 3.95 16.16
CA LEU A 79 -0.23 4.60 15.11
C LEU A 79 1.22 4.11 15.07
N ASP A 80 1.90 3.99 16.22
CA ASP A 80 3.30 3.57 16.25
C ASP A 80 3.48 2.09 15.83
N ALA A 81 2.51 1.23 16.14
CA ALA A 81 2.53 -0.17 15.71
C ALA A 81 2.30 -0.29 14.20
N LEU A 82 1.38 0.52 13.65
CA LEU A 82 1.12 0.60 12.22
C LEU A 82 2.30 1.20 11.45
N ALA A 83 2.93 2.26 11.96
CA ALA A 83 4.14 2.83 11.36
C ALA A 83 5.30 1.83 11.32
N ALA A 84 5.47 1.02 12.37
CA ALA A 84 6.41 -0.09 12.35
C ALA A 84 6.03 -1.18 11.33
N ALA A 85 4.74 -1.40 11.06
CA ALA A 85 4.27 -2.32 10.03
C ALA A 85 4.51 -1.77 8.62
N VAL A 86 4.40 -0.45 8.42
CA VAL A 86 4.80 0.23 7.18
C VAL A 86 6.29 0.03 6.88
N ASP A 87 7.16 0.16 7.88
CA ASP A 87 8.61 -0.10 7.72
C ASP A 87 8.91 -1.54 7.27
N ARG A 88 8.09 -2.51 7.69
CA ARG A 88 8.19 -3.91 7.27
C ARG A 88 7.48 -4.21 5.94
N GLY A 89 6.82 -3.22 5.34
CA GLY A 89 6.01 -3.40 4.14
C GLY A 89 4.74 -4.23 4.36
N GLU A 90 4.28 -4.36 5.60
CA GLU A 90 3.04 -5.07 5.95
C GLU A 90 1.80 -4.17 5.87
N VAL A 91 2.00 -2.85 5.91
CA VAL A 91 0.98 -1.82 5.73
C VAL A 91 1.47 -0.84 4.68
N ASP A 92 0.65 -0.49 3.70
CA ASP A 92 1.05 0.42 2.62
C ASP A 92 0.71 1.88 2.98
N VAL A 93 -0.47 2.08 3.60
CA VAL A 93 -0.98 3.41 3.99
C VAL A 93 -1.63 3.37 5.38
N ILE A 94 -1.65 4.49 6.10
CA ILE A 94 -2.35 4.63 7.38
C ILE A 94 -3.37 5.77 7.31
N ILE A 95 -4.57 5.54 7.83
CA ILE A 95 -5.65 6.54 7.95
C ILE A 95 -6.08 6.74 9.41
N GLY A 96 -6.81 7.83 9.66
CA GLY A 96 -7.43 8.12 10.96
C GLY A 96 -6.50 8.76 11.99
N ALA A 97 -5.22 8.95 11.66
CA ALA A 97 -4.27 9.62 12.54
C ALA A 97 -4.44 11.15 12.52
N ASP A 98 -4.29 11.79 13.67
CA ASP A 98 -4.32 13.26 13.81
C ASP A 98 -3.01 13.94 13.38
N GLY A 99 -1.96 13.15 13.08
CA GLY A 99 -0.63 13.63 12.70
C GLY A 99 0.33 12.49 12.35
N GLY A 100 1.57 12.85 12.00
CA GLY A 100 2.63 11.88 11.66
C GLY A 100 3.40 11.36 12.88
N THR A 101 4.07 10.23 12.71
CA THR A 101 5.09 9.68 13.62
C THR A 101 6.36 9.35 12.83
N LYS A 102 7.41 8.86 13.48
CA LYS A 102 8.66 8.48 12.82
C LYS A 102 8.41 7.35 11.82
N GLY A 103 9.02 7.44 10.63
CA GLY A 103 8.97 6.39 9.60
C GLY A 103 7.78 6.49 8.66
N VAL A 104 6.90 7.48 8.88
CA VAL A 104 5.78 7.78 7.98
C VAL A 104 5.70 9.27 7.69
N THR A 105 5.24 9.62 6.50
CA THR A 105 5.02 11.00 6.06
C THR A 105 3.56 11.18 5.62
N ALA A 106 3.00 12.35 5.88
CA ALA A 106 1.69 12.74 5.35
C ALA A 106 1.74 12.92 3.83
N THR A 107 0.67 12.53 3.14
CA THR A 107 0.36 12.95 1.77
C THR A 107 -0.14 14.40 1.77
N SER A 108 -0.43 14.98 0.60
CA SER A 108 -1.01 16.31 0.48
C SER A 108 -2.50 16.36 0.81
N SER A 109 -3.06 15.34 1.49
CA SER A 109 -4.47 15.31 1.87
C SER A 109 -4.79 16.47 2.81
N THR A 110 -5.73 17.33 2.39
CA THR A 110 -6.24 18.47 3.17
C THR A 110 -7.77 18.46 3.29
N GLY A 111 -8.42 17.36 2.88
CA GLY A 111 -9.89 17.23 2.82
C GLY A 111 -10.52 16.61 4.08
N GLU A 112 -11.83 16.40 4.03
CA GLU A 112 -12.63 15.80 5.12
C GLU A 112 -12.18 14.37 5.49
N GLY A 113 -11.53 13.66 4.56
CA GLY A 113 -10.93 12.34 4.80
C GLY A 113 -9.70 12.35 5.72
N GLY A 114 -9.23 13.52 6.16
CA GLY A 114 -8.11 13.64 7.08
C GLY A 114 -6.76 13.29 6.46
N VAL A 115 -5.77 13.05 7.31
CA VAL A 115 -4.40 12.77 6.87
C VAL A 115 -4.27 11.30 6.46
N ILE A 116 -3.72 11.08 5.27
CA ILE A 116 -3.24 9.75 4.83
C ILE A 116 -1.73 9.75 5.01
N LEU A 117 -1.21 8.77 5.75
CA LEU A 117 0.22 8.59 5.97
C LEU A 117 0.74 7.42 5.13
N VAL A 118 1.97 7.55 4.64
CA VAL A 118 2.69 6.52 3.88
C VAL A 118 4.12 6.42 4.40
N GLY A 119 4.82 5.32 4.11
CA GLY A 119 6.24 5.18 4.47
C GLY A 119 7.09 6.30 3.86
N GLU A 120 8.12 6.76 4.57
CA GLU A 120 9.06 7.78 4.04
C GLU A 120 9.79 7.29 2.78
N GLN A 121 9.96 5.97 2.66
CA GLN A 121 10.52 5.25 1.53
C GLN A 121 9.54 5.07 0.35
N GLU A 122 8.23 5.25 0.58
CA GLU A 122 7.16 4.97 -0.40
C GLU A 122 6.88 6.16 -1.32
N GLY A 123 7.92 6.65 -2.00
CA GLY A 123 7.84 7.78 -2.94
C GLY A 123 6.78 7.60 -4.03
N PRO A 124 6.79 6.49 -4.79
CA PRO A 124 5.82 6.25 -5.86
C PRO A 124 4.36 6.23 -5.38
N LEU A 125 4.08 5.57 -4.25
CA LEU A 125 2.75 5.52 -3.67
C LEU A 125 2.29 6.90 -3.18
N LYS A 126 3.17 7.64 -2.49
CA LYS A 126 2.91 9.01 -2.07
C LYS A 126 2.56 9.90 -3.25
N ASP A 127 3.34 9.84 -4.31
CA ASP A 127 3.17 10.68 -5.50
C ASP A 127 1.87 10.32 -6.25
N SER A 128 1.54 9.02 -6.33
CA SER A 128 0.27 8.54 -6.89
C SER A 128 -0.94 9.08 -6.12
N ILE A 129 -0.94 8.98 -4.79
CA ILE A 129 -2.01 9.53 -3.94
C ILE A 129 -2.12 11.06 -4.12
N ASN A 130 -1.00 11.77 -4.12
CA ASN A 130 -1.01 13.23 -4.28
C ASN A 130 -1.53 13.65 -5.66
N ALA A 131 -1.17 12.93 -6.72
CA ALA A 131 -1.68 13.18 -8.06
C ALA A 131 -3.18 12.94 -8.16
N TRP A 132 -3.67 11.86 -7.52
CA TRP A 132 -5.10 11.57 -7.41
C TRP A 132 -5.85 12.68 -6.65
N LEU A 133 -5.33 13.10 -5.49
CA LEU A 133 -5.90 14.19 -4.70
C LEU A 133 -5.97 15.51 -5.47
N ALA A 134 -4.97 15.81 -6.30
CA ALA A 134 -4.93 17.03 -7.10
C ALA A 134 -5.93 17.04 -8.27
N GLY A 135 -6.43 15.87 -8.66
CA GLY A 135 -7.42 15.71 -9.74
C GLY A 135 -8.88 15.77 -9.29
N ARG A 136 -9.14 15.85 -7.97
CA ARG A 136 -10.47 15.90 -7.36
C ARG A 136 -10.94 17.35 -7.14
#